data_AF-A0AAW1JXC4-F1
#
_entry.id   AF-A0AAW1JXC4-F1
#
_cell.length_a   1.000
_cell.length_b   1.000
_cell.length_c   1.000
_cell.angle_alpha   90.00
_cell.angle_beta   90.00
_cell.angle_gamma   90.00
#
_symmetry.space_group_name_H-M   'P 1'
#
loop_
_entity.id
_entity.type
_entity.pdbx_description
1 polymer ?
#
loop_
_entity_poly.entity_id
_entity_poly.type
_entity_poly.pdbx_seq_one_letter_code
_entity_poly.pdbx_strand_id
1 'polypeptide(L)'
;MKMWRSKKDRFVIVKYDQQHYPGEVLKVDEEKTEATVMHRSGSYWKWPTSPDSLWYAVEDIFQEILNPPRMVNNRGCYVGPEMQQFAEYYR
;
A
#
# COMPACT_ATOMS: atom_id res chain seq x y z
N MET A 1 -18.84 7.89 10.74
CA MET A 1 -17.61 7.17 11.11
C MET A 1 -17.48 5.97 10.19
N LYS A 2 -16.54 5.98 9.25
CA LYS A 2 -16.38 4.89 8.27
C LYS A 2 -15.68 3.76 9.03
N MET A 3 -16.42 2.73 9.44
CA MET A 3 -15.82 1.55 10.07
C MET A 3 -14.95 0.86 9.03
N TRP A 4 -13.64 1.05 9.14
CA TRP A 4 -12.70 0.36 8.28
C TRP A 4 -12.45 -1.03 8.84
N ARG A 5 -12.40 -2.03 7.97
CA ARG A 5 -12.16 -3.42 8.36
C ARG A 5 -11.30 -4.05 7.29
N SER A 6 -10.02 -3.69 7.32
CA SER A 6 -8.99 -4.36 6.52
C SER A 6 -9.14 -5.88 6.68
N LYS A 7 -8.85 -6.61 5.61
CA LYS A 7 -8.78 -8.07 5.66
C LYS A 7 -7.39 -8.48 5.21
N LYS A 8 -6.88 -9.57 5.79
CA LYS A 8 -5.67 -10.21 5.33
C LYS A 8 -5.73 -10.47 3.81
N ASP A 9 -4.57 -10.37 3.15
CA ASP A 9 -4.37 -10.58 1.71
C ASP A 9 -5.10 -9.55 0.82
N ARG A 10 -5.53 -8.41 1.40
CA ARG A 10 -6.02 -7.24 0.66
C ARG A 10 -4.93 -6.21 0.47
N PHE A 11 -5.05 -5.45 -0.60
CA PHE A 11 -4.16 -4.32 -0.87
C PHE A 11 -4.76 -3.03 -0.33
N VAL A 12 -3.92 -2.17 0.21
CA VAL A 12 -4.31 -0.88 0.80
C VAL A 12 -3.29 0.20 0.43
N ILE A 13 -3.70 1.45 0.51
CA ILE A 13 -2.80 2.60 0.57
C ILE A 13 -2.71 3.03 2.02
N VAL A 14 -1.48 3.05 2.57
CA VAL A 14 -1.21 3.56 3.91
C VAL A 14 -0.59 4.95 3.82
N LYS A 15 -0.91 5.81 4.78
CA LYS A 15 -0.27 7.11 4.96
C LYS A 15 0.82 6.97 6.01
N TYR A 16 2.04 7.37 5.66
CA TYR A 16 3.16 7.43 6.59
C TYR A 16 4.02 8.64 6.26
N ASP A 17 4.34 9.46 7.27
CA ASP A 17 5.14 10.67 7.11
C ASP A 17 4.70 11.56 5.93
N GLN A 18 3.40 11.87 5.87
CA GLN A 18 2.73 12.64 4.81
C GLN A 18 2.81 12.05 3.39
N GLN A 19 3.32 10.83 3.24
CA GLN A 19 3.42 10.11 1.98
C GLN A 19 2.47 8.90 1.96
N HIS A 20 2.12 8.46 0.76
CA HIS A 20 1.18 7.35 0.54
C HIS A 20 1.91 6.17 -0.07
N TYR A 21 1.75 5.01 0.55
CA TYR A 21 2.44 3.79 0.15
C TYR A 21 1.41 2.68 -0.11
N PRO A 22 1.38 2.10 -1.31
CA PRO A 22 0.61 0.91 -1.56
C PRO A 22 1.26 -0.28 -0.86
N GLY A 23 0.44 -1.12 -0.26
CA GLY A 23 0.89 -2.29 0.49
C GLY A 23 -0.13 -3.40 0.52
N GLU A 24 0.25 -4.50 1.12
CA GLU A 24 -0.56 -5.71 1.31
C GLU A 24 -0.73 -5.96 2.80
N VAL A 25 -1.96 -6.21 3.21
CA VAL A 25 -2.32 -6.50 4.60
C VAL A 25 -1.87 -7.91 4.98
N LEU A 26 -0.96 -7.99 5.94
CA LEU A 26 -0.45 -9.25 6.48
C LEU A 26 -1.32 -9.76 7.63
N LYS A 27 -1.71 -8.85 8.54
CA LYS A 27 -2.54 -9.15 9.71
C LYS A 27 -3.41 -7.96 10.06
N VAL A 28 -4.47 -8.23 10.80
CA VAL A 28 -5.39 -7.22 11.33
C VAL A 28 -5.69 -7.52 12.79
N ASP A 29 -5.75 -6.47 13.61
CA ASP A 29 -6.39 -6.52 14.92
C ASP A 29 -7.55 -5.51 14.99
N GLU A 30 -8.05 -5.21 16.19
CA GLU A 30 -9.16 -4.28 16.41
C GLU A 30 -8.82 -2.81 16.12
N GLU A 31 -7.58 -2.38 16.34
CA GLU A 31 -7.13 -0.99 16.26
C GLU A 31 -6.12 -0.73 15.14
N LYS A 32 -5.42 -1.77 14.68
CA LYS A 32 -4.28 -1.67 13.78
C LYS A 32 -4.30 -2.71 12.67
N THR A 33 -3.61 -2.38 11.58
CA THR A 33 -3.39 -3.24 10.43
C THR A 33 -1.90 -3.38 10.21
N GLU A 34 -1.39 -4.61 10.22
CA GLU A 34 -0.02 -4.91 9.79
C GLU A 34 -0.01 -4.99 8.26
N ALA A 35 0.79 -4.15 7.61
CA ALA A 35 0.93 -4.18 6.16
C ALA A 35 2.41 -4.13 5.77
N THR A 36 2.77 -4.87 4.73
CA THR A 36 4.02 -4.67 4.01
C THR A 36 3.80 -3.65 2.89
N VAL A 37 4.73 -2.73 2.68
CA VAL A 37 4.55 -1.63 1.70
C VAL A 37 5.55 -1.70 0.54
N MET A 38 5.12 -1.21 -0.62
CA MET A 38 5.96 -0.98 -1.79
C MET A 38 6.57 0.42 -1.72
N HIS A 39 7.77 0.55 -2.27
CA HIS A 39 8.44 1.83 -2.45
C HIS A 39 8.29 2.32 -3.89
N ARG A 40 8.29 3.64 -4.04
CA ARG A 40 8.23 4.29 -5.35
C ARG A 40 9.52 4.03 -6.11
N SER A 41 9.40 3.72 -7.40
CA SER A 41 10.50 3.53 -8.35
C SER A 41 10.15 4.19 -9.68
N GLY A 42 10.34 5.51 -9.76
CA GLY A 42 9.91 6.32 -10.90
C GLY A 42 8.38 6.46 -10.93
N SER A 43 7.75 6.06 -12.04
CA SER A 43 6.30 5.99 -12.20
C SER A 43 5.69 4.65 -11.75
N TYR A 44 6.50 3.76 -11.17
CA TYR A 44 6.10 2.42 -10.74
C TYR A 44 6.29 2.24 -9.24
N TRP A 45 5.79 1.11 -8.74
CA TRP A 45 5.97 0.66 -7.36
C TRP A 45 6.75 -0.65 -7.33
N LYS A 46 7.54 -0.87 -6.29
CA LYS A 46 8.30 -2.11 -6.10
C LYS A 46 8.25 -2.55 -4.65
N TRP A 47 8.15 -3.85 -4.45
CA TRP A 47 8.49 -4.42 -3.16
C TRP A 47 9.97 -4.19 -2.85
N PRO A 48 10.32 -3.68 -1.65
CA PRO A 48 11.70 -3.58 -1.22
C PRO A 48 12.32 -4.97 -1.06
N THR A 49 13.65 -5.08 -1.20
CA THR A 49 14.36 -6.36 -1.05
C THR A 49 14.21 -6.93 0.36
N SER A 50 14.27 -6.07 1.37
CA SER A 50 13.89 -6.40 2.73
C SER A 50 12.45 -5.93 2.94
N PRO A 51 11.50 -6.80 3.32
CA PRO A 51 10.12 -6.40 3.54
C PRO A 51 10.03 -5.24 4.52
N ASP A 52 9.34 -4.18 4.12
CA ASP A 52 9.06 -3.02 4.95
C ASP A 52 7.65 -3.19 5.51
N SER A 53 7.55 -3.74 6.72
CA SER A 53 6.28 -4.11 7.35
C SER A 53 6.13 -3.42 8.69
N LEU A 54 4.98 -2.76 8.89
CA LEU A 54 4.67 -2.04 10.12
C LEU A 54 3.19 -2.23 10.50
N TRP A 55 2.89 -1.99 11.78
CA TRP A 55 1.53 -1.86 12.28
C TRP A 55 1.07 -0.42 12.15
N TYR A 56 0.13 -0.18 11.23
CA TYR A 56 -0.49 1.11 10.99
C TYR A 56 -1.78 1.21 11.79
N ALA A 57 -2.06 2.39 12.35
CA ALA A 57 -3.37 2.65 12.93
C ALA A 57 -4.43 2.62 11.82
N VAL A 58 -5.66 2.23 12.15
CA VAL A 58 -6.75 2.19 11.17
C VAL A 58 -6.96 3.57 10.50
N GLU A 59 -6.68 4.66 11.20
CA GLU A 59 -6.73 6.04 10.68
C GLU A 59 -5.64 6.37 9.64
N ASP A 60 -4.52 5.65 9.67
CA ASP A 60 -3.45 5.78 8.67
C ASP A 60 -3.74 4.97 7.40
N ILE A 61 -4.77 4.11 7.41
CA ILE A 61 -5.22 3.40 6.21
C ILE A 61 -6.06 4.37 5.37
N PHE A 62 -5.44 4.90 4.32
CA PHE A 62 -6.04 5.90 3.46
C PHE A 62 -7.18 5.33 2.61
N GLN A 63 -6.94 4.21 1.93
CA GLN A 63 -7.97 3.51 1.16
C GLN A 63 -7.62 2.04 0.87
N GLU A 64 -8.61 1.26 0.46
CA GLU A 64 -8.45 -0.10 -0.06
C GLU A 64 -8.14 0.02 -1.55
N ILE A 65 -7.25 -0.83 -2.02
CA ILE A 65 -6.97 -1.02 -3.44
C ILE A 65 -7.89 -2.16 -3.89
N LEU A 66 -8.96 -1.81 -4.62
CA LEU A 66 -9.97 -2.78 -5.06
C LEU A 66 -9.45 -3.63 -6.22
N ASN A 67 -8.57 -3.07 -7.05
CA ASN A 67 -7.92 -3.74 -8.15
C ASN A 67 -6.47 -4.09 -7.77
N PRO A 68 -6.15 -5.37 -7.50
CA PRO A 68 -4.82 -5.77 -7.08
C PRO A 68 -3.72 -5.25 -8.02
N PRO A 69 -2.57 -4.80 -7.48
CA PRO A 69 -1.45 -4.32 -8.28
C PRO A 69 -0.97 -5.40 -9.24
N ARG A 70 -0.81 -5.07 -10.52
CA ARG A 70 -0.26 -5.99 -11.52
C ARG A 70 1.23 -5.74 -11.73
N MET A 71 2.01 -6.82 -11.80
CA MET A 71 3.39 -6.72 -12.24
C MET A 71 3.44 -6.43 -13.75
N VAL A 72 4.21 -5.43 -14.17
CA VAL A 72 4.27 -4.99 -15.58
C VAL A 72 5.57 -5.36 -16.29
N ASN A 73 6.58 -5.84 -15.56
CA ASN A 73 7.85 -6.29 -16.14
C ASN A 73 8.62 -7.23 -15.20
N ASN A 74 9.65 -7.88 -15.74
CA ASN A 74 10.53 -8.79 -14.98
C ASN A 74 11.44 -8.10 -13.96
N ARG A 75 11.36 -6.77 -13.82
CA ARG A 75 12.12 -5.99 -12.83
C ARG A 75 11.33 -5.75 -11.54
N GLY A 76 10.20 -6.44 -11.38
CA GLY A 76 9.32 -6.34 -10.22
C GLY A 76 8.60 -5.00 -10.11
N CYS A 77 8.35 -4.31 -11.22
CA CYS A 77 7.54 -3.08 -11.23
C CYS A 77 6.05 -3.44 -11.18
N TYR A 78 5.31 -2.77 -10.30
CA TYR A 78 3.87 -2.90 -10.14
C TYR A 78 3.15 -1.59 -10.44
N VAL A 79 1.92 -1.71 -10.97
CA VAL A 79 0.99 -0.60 -11.17
C VAL A 79 -0.43 -1.01 -10.78
N GLY A 80 -1.24 -0.03 -10.40
CA GLY A 80 -2.67 -0.16 -10.18
C GLY A 80 -3.33 1.22 -10.35
N PRO A 81 -4.58 1.29 -10.84
CA PRO A 81 -5.24 2.57 -11.08
C PRO A 81 -5.34 3.41 -9.80
N GLU A 82 -5.59 2.78 -8.65
CA GLU A 82 -5.63 3.42 -7.33
C GLU A 82 -4.24 3.87 -6.83
N MET A 83 -3.16 3.34 -7.38
CA MET A 83 -1.78 3.64 -6.97
C MET A 83 -1.16 4.77 -7.79
N GLN A 84 -1.68 5.01 -8.99
CA GLN A 84 -1.02 5.84 -10.00
C GLN A 84 -0.95 7.31 -9.58
N GLN A 85 -2.02 7.84 -8.98
CA GLN A 85 -2.04 9.20 -8.45
C GLN A 85 -0.94 9.47 -7.42
N PHE A 86 -0.52 8.44 -6.67
CA PHE A 86 0.53 8.56 -5.64
C PHE A 86 1.94 8.42 -6.22
N ALA A 87 2.07 7.85 -7.42
CA ALA A 87 3.34 7.79 -8.14
C ALA A 87 3.68 9.11 -8.85
N GLU A 88 2.69 9.98 -9.07
CA GLU A 88 2.82 11.20 -9.88
C GLU A 88 2.93 12.48 -9.05
N TYR A 89 2.45 12.51 -7.81
CA TYR A 89 2.25 13.72 -6.99
C TYR A 89 3.53 14.43 -6.51
N TYR A 90 4.69 13.77 -6.47
CA TYR A 90 5.96 14.36 -6.01
C TYR A 90 6.92 14.58 -7.17
N ARG A 91 6.56 15.47 -8.11
CA ARG A 91 7.49 16.04 -9.10
C ARG A 91 7.90 17.44 -8.71
#